data_AF-A0A7M2Z2Y3-F1
#
_entry.id   AF-A0A7M2Z2Y3-F1
#
_cell.length_a   1.000
_cell.length_b   1.000
_cell.length_c   1.000
_cell.angle_alpha   90.00
_cell.angle_beta   90.00
_cell.angle_gamma   90.00
#
_symmetry.space_group_name_H-M   'P 1'
#
loop_
_entity.id
_entity.type
_entity.pdbx_description
1 polymer ?
#
loop_
_entity_poly.entity_id
_entity_poly.type
_entity_poly.pdbx_seq_one_letter_code
_entity_poly.pdbx_strand_id
1 'polypeptide(L)'
;MRAVGFPARQPGSHAQGEEPEISVVVITRDRPDWLRRCLASLSAQTRPATEVIVVDSSGGGETEALAAGVPGVRYLRFPQGRRGMPAARNAGVQKAKGDVVAFLDDDCEASPGWLASLAAAYRDPTLDGAGGTVIDPVATLGRVRRFLTSGEPWAELADGDPHPADVDFLQGGNMSFRREVLLSAGGFDSGYTGSNFREETDLCFRLRRRGCRLVYIPEAAVTHLRAPRADGVGRASDDARREFYHARNQTYFVLKNYGLAARPLAFYLGRQTLERTLTAARQSSPRLLAWWVAHLLGKAAGVLAGVRYWLRGAAGRAR
;
A
#
# COMPACT_ATOMS: atom_id res chain seq x y z
N MET A 1 -1.46 -27.98 -2.32
CA MET A 1 -0.08 -27.49 -2.07
C MET A 1 0.18 -27.59 -0.59
N ARG A 2 1.12 -28.44 -0.16
CA ARG A 2 1.49 -28.56 1.26
C ARG A 2 2.13 -27.24 1.70
N ALA A 3 1.65 -26.68 2.81
CA ALA A 3 2.29 -25.54 3.45
C ALA A 3 3.73 -25.94 3.77
N VAL A 4 4.70 -25.31 3.11
CA VAL A 4 6.09 -25.39 3.55
C VAL A 4 6.11 -24.70 4.91
N GLY A 5 6.20 -25.51 5.97
CA GLY A 5 6.29 -25.01 7.34
C GLY A 5 7.55 -24.17 7.46
N PHE A 6 7.38 -22.90 7.83
CA PHE A 6 8.50 -22.11 8.31
C PHE A 6 8.87 -22.57 9.72
N PRO A 7 10.15 -22.46 10.10
CA PRO A 7 10.53 -22.64 11.49
C PRO A 7 9.68 -21.73 12.39
N ALA A 8 9.37 -22.23 13.59
CA ALA A 8 8.66 -21.47 14.60
C ALA A 8 9.31 -20.10 14.77
N ARG A 9 8.47 -19.07 14.88
CA ARG A 9 8.86 -17.68 15.12
C ARG A 9 9.82 -17.66 16.30
N GLN A 10 11.06 -17.25 16.07
CA GLN A 10 11.83 -16.69 17.18
C GLN A 10 11.20 -15.32 17.42
N PRO A 11 10.70 -15.02 18.63
CA PRO A 11 10.33 -13.66 18.95
C PRO A 11 11.50 -12.76 18.57
N GLY A 12 11.24 -11.62 17.90
CA GLY A 12 12.25 -10.59 17.75
C GLY A 12 12.92 -10.35 19.10
N SER A 13 14.23 -10.05 19.11
CA SER A 13 15.12 -10.08 20.28
C SER A 13 14.74 -9.16 21.46
N HIS A 14 13.59 -8.51 21.42
CA HIS A 14 13.13 -7.62 22.48
C HIS A 14 12.52 -8.43 23.62
N ALA A 15 13.15 -8.29 24.79
CA ALA A 15 12.55 -8.67 26.04
C ALA A 15 11.19 -7.96 26.20
N GLN A 16 10.24 -8.61 26.88
CA GLN A 16 8.97 -7.97 27.20
C GLN A 16 9.23 -6.65 27.94
N GLY A 17 8.75 -5.53 27.38
CA GLY A 17 8.85 -4.20 27.97
C GLY A 17 9.82 -3.24 27.28
N GLU A 18 10.66 -3.68 26.33
CA GLU A 18 11.43 -2.75 25.50
C GLU A 18 10.55 -2.03 24.47
N GLU A 19 10.84 -0.76 24.24
CA GLU A 19 10.07 0.05 23.31
C GLU A 19 10.59 -0.14 21.89
N PRO A 20 9.72 -0.46 20.90
CA PRO A 20 10.18 -0.83 19.57
C PRO A 20 10.86 0.34 18.85
N GLU A 21 11.96 0.04 18.16
CA GLU A 21 12.57 0.98 17.22
C GLU A 21 11.76 1.04 15.93
N ILE A 22 11.43 2.26 15.48
CA ILE A 22 10.58 2.47 14.30
C ILE A 22 11.36 3.27 13.26
N SER A 23 11.68 2.62 12.14
CA SER A 23 12.12 3.30 10.92
C SER A 23 10.91 3.73 10.10
N VAL A 24 10.80 5.02 9.79
CA VAL A 24 9.75 5.53 8.88
C VAL A 24 10.31 5.59 7.47
N VAL A 25 9.64 4.98 6.50
CA VAL A 25 9.98 5.03 5.07
C VAL A 25 8.97 5.91 4.35
N VAL A 26 9.46 7.01 3.77
CA VAL A 26 8.69 7.92 2.93
C VAL A 26 9.17 7.78 1.50
N ILE A 27 8.25 7.47 0.59
CA ILE A 27 8.53 7.35 -0.85
C ILE A 27 8.06 8.61 -1.55
N THR A 28 8.89 9.17 -2.42
CA THR A 28 8.52 10.39 -3.15
C THR A 28 9.03 10.38 -4.59
N ARG A 29 8.35 11.16 -5.45
CA ARG A 29 8.75 11.42 -6.82
C ARG A 29 8.14 12.73 -7.31
N ASP A 30 9.01 13.69 -7.61
CA ASP A 30 8.72 15.01 -8.19
C ASP A 30 7.65 15.78 -7.37
N ARG A 31 7.75 15.72 -6.04
CA ARG A 31 6.79 16.31 -5.07
C ARG A 31 7.46 16.94 -3.84
N PRO A 32 8.45 17.84 -4.01
CA PRO A 32 9.21 18.41 -2.89
C PRO A 32 8.34 19.14 -1.86
N ASP A 33 7.33 19.88 -2.28
CA ASP A 33 6.44 20.62 -1.36
C ASP A 33 5.55 19.70 -0.49
N TRP A 34 5.06 18.60 -1.06
CA TRP A 34 4.29 17.61 -0.31
C TRP A 34 5.18 16.88 0.68
N LEU A 35 6.38 16.46 0.24
CA LEU A 35 7.37 15.86 1.12
C LEU A 35 7.71 16.80 2.28
N ARG A 36 7.86 18.11 2.04
CA ARG A 36 8.15 19.09 3.10
C ARG A 36 7.09 19.06 4.21
N ARG A 37 5.81 18.99 3.84
CA ARG A 37 4.69 18.89 4.79
C ARG A 37 4.69 17.56 5.53
N CYS A 38 4.92 16.46 4.81
CA CYS A 38 5.05 15.13 5.38
C CYS A 38 6.18 15.08 6.44
N LEU A 39 7.38 15.54 6.10
CA LEU A 39 8.53 15.60 7.00
C LEU A 39 8.29 16.53 8.19
N ALA A 40 7.61 17.67 8.00
CA ALA A 40 7.23 18.54 9.11
C ALA A 40 6.31 17.84 10.12
N SER A 41 5.34 17.04 9.64
CA SER A 41 4.47 16.24 10.52
C SER A 41 5.21 15.14 11.29
N LEU A 42 6.26 14.56 10.68
CA LEU A 42 7.14 13.57 11.33
C LEU A 42 8.05 14.21 12.38
N SER A 43 8.55 15.42 12.14
CA SER A 43 9.34 16.17 13.12
C SER A 43 8.51 16.65 14.33
N ALA A 44 7.20 16.78 14.16
CA ALA A 44 6.27 17.21 15.21
C ALA A 44 5.69 16.05 16.05
N GLN A 45 6.21 14.83 15.89
CA GLN A 45 5.74 13.67 16.64
C GLN A 45 6.09 13.79 18.13
N THR A 46 5.16 13.40 18.99
CA THR A 46 5.34 13.31 20.45
C THR A 46 6.41 12.29 20.85
N ARG A 47 6.67 11.32 19.96
CA ARG A 47 7.78 10.36 20.03
C ARG A 47 8.56 10.45 18.71
N PRO A 48 9.88 10.65 18.72
CA PRO A 48 10.67 10.68 17.48
C PRO A 48 10.74 9.29 16.84
N ALA A 49 10.87 9.25 15.52
CA ALA A 49 11.27 8.03 14.81
C ALA A 49 12.74 7.69 15.13
N THR A 50 13.09 6.39 15.07
CA THR A 50 14.49 5.96 15.16
C THR A 50 15.29 6.51 13.98
N GLU A 51 14.68 6.46 12.80
CA GLU A 51 15.18 7.14 11.59
C GLU A 51 14.03 7.40 10.63
N VAL A 52 14.17 8.41 9.78
CA VAL A 52 13.28 8.63 8.63
C VAL A 52 14.09 8.39 7.36
N ILE A 53 13.63 7.51 6.48
CA ILE A 53 14.27 7.18 5.22
C ILE A 53 13.42 7.73 4.08
N VAL A 54 13.93 8.72 3.37
CA VAL A 54 13.30 9.27 2.17
C VAL A 54 13.86 8.54 0.96
N VAL A 55 13.01 7.77 0.28
CA VAL A 55 13.34 7.06 -0.95
C VAL A 55 12.79 7.85 -2.14
N ASP A 56 13.70 8.47 -2.88
CA ASP A 56 13.36 9.47 -3.90
C ASP A 56 13.64 8.96 -5.31
N SER A 57 12.59 8.96 -6.15
CA SER A 57 12.69 8.63 -7.58
C SER A 57 12.60 9.87 -8.49
N SER A 58 12.78 11.07 -7.95
CA SER A 58 12.79 12.32 -8.71
C SER A 58 14.04 12.42 -9.57
N GLY A 59 13.95 13.15 -10.70
CA GLY A 59 15.08 13.42 -11.58
C GLY A 59 15.99 14.57 -11.08
N GLY A 60 15.49 15.42 -10.19
CA GLY A 60 16.17 16.63 -9.69
C GLY A 60 16.84 16.47 -8.32
N GLY A 61 17.59 17.51 -7.93
CA GLY A 61 18.27 17.62 -6.63
C GLY A 61 17.45 18.27 -5.51
N GLU A 62 16.25 18.79 -5.81
CA GLU A 62 15.44 19.55 -4.85
C GLU A 62 15.02 18.71 -3.64
N THR A 63 14.54 17.48 -3.87
CA THR A 63 14.20 16.53 -2.80
C THR A 63 15.40 16.16 -1.94
N GLU A 64 16.58 16.03 -2.55
CA GLU A 64 17.83 15.73 -1.85
C GLU A 64 18.26 16.90 -0.95
N ALA A 65 18.22 18.12 -1.47
CA ALA A 65 18.49 19.33 -0.70
C ALA A 65 17.49 19.52 0.46
N LEU A 66 16.21 19.23 0.22
CA LEU A 66 15.17 19.24 1.25
C LEU A 66 15.47 18.23 2.36
N ALA A 67 15.76 16.97 1.99
CA ALA A 67 16.06 15.91 2.95
C ALA A 67 17.33 16.21 3.77
N ALA A 68 18.37 16.77 3.15
CA ALA A 68 19.60 17.17 3.83
C ALA A 68 19.39 18.26 4.90
N GLY A 69 18.35 19.08 4.75
CA GLY A 69 17.99 20.13 5.70
C GLY A 69 17.18 19.67 6.92
N VAL A 70 16.79 18.39 6.98
CA VAL A 70 15.94 17.86 8.07
C VAL A 70 16.75 16.88 8.94
N PRO A 71 17.03 17.22 10.22
CA PRO A 71 17.74 16.32 11.12
C PRO A 71 17.07 14.96 11.26
N GLY A 72 17.86 13.88 11.29
CA GLY A 72 17.35 12.51 11.42
C GLY A 72 16.78 11.89 10.13
N VAL A 73 16.76 12.64 9.03
CA VAL A 73 16.38 12.12 7.71
C VAL A 73 17.59 11.54 6.97
N ARG A 74 17.43 10.32 6.48
CA ARG A 74 18.35 9.63 5.59
C ARG A 74 17.80 9.64 4.18
N TYR A 75 18.52 10.27 3.27
CA TYR A 75 18.17 10.30 1.86
C TYR A 75 18.65 9.04 1.11
N LEU A 76 17.79 8.48 0.26
CA LEU A 76 18.10 7.38 -0.65
C LEU A 76 17.61 7.70 -2.06
N ARG A 77 18.54 7.98 -2.98
CA ARG A 77 18.23 8.05 -4.40
C ARG A 77 17.81 6.67 -4.92
N PHE A 78 16.68 6.61 -5.59
CA PHE A 78 16.17 5.41 -6.23
C PHE A 78 16.05 5.64 -7.75
N PRO A 79 16.68 4.81 -8.59
CA PRO A 79 16.63 5.00 -10.04
C PRO A 79 15.21 4.97 -10.60
N GLN A 80 14.92 5.89 -11.50
CA GLN A 80 13.67 5.85 -12.28
C GLN A 80 13.62 4.56 -13.11
N GLY A 81 12.49 3.86 -13.08
CA GLY A 81 12.36 2.61 -13.80
C GLY A 81 11.02 1.90 -13.62
N ARG A 82 10.87 0.78 -14.34
CA ARG A 82 9.59 0.05 -14.51
C ARG A 82 9.03 -0.62 -13.25
N ARG A 83 9.76 -0.61 -12.13
CA ARG A 83 9.44 -1.33 -10.90
C ARG A 83 8.76 -0.49 -9.82
N GLY A 84 8.65 0.82 -10.04
CA GLY A 84 7.73 1.72 -9.35
C GLY A 84 7.83 1.74 -7.82
N MET A 85 6.71 2.13 -7.22
CA MET A 85 6.52 2.31 -5.78
C MET A 85 6.88 1.08 -4.93
N PRO A 86 6.49 -0.16 -5.30
CA PRO A 86 6.83 -1.35 -4.49
C PRO A 86 8.34 -1.56 -4.34
N ALA A 87 9.10 -1.32 -5.41
CA ALA A 87 10.55 -1.48 -5.37
C ALA A 87 11.25 -0.39 -4.56
N ALA A 88 10.73 0.85 -4.60
CA ALA A 88 11.19 1.93 -3.73
C ALA A 88 10.92 1.61 -2.25
N ARG A 89 9.72 1.10 -1.90
CA ARG A 89 9.44 0.63 -0.54
C ARG A 89 10.41 -0.44 -0.08
N ASN A 90 10.67 -1.44 -0.94
CA ASN A 90 11.65 -2.48 -0.63
C ASN A 90 13.06 -1.93 -0.41
N ALA A 91 13.49 -0.94 -1.20
CA ALA A 91 14.77 -0.29 -1.00
C ALA A 91 14.85 0.39 0.38
N GLY A 92 13.76 1.04 0.81
CA GLY A 92 13.62 1.57 2.18
C GLY A 92 13.72 0.48 3.25
N VAL A 93 12.97 -0.62 3.11
CA VAL A 93 13.02 -1.76 4.05
C VAL A 93 14.43 -2.33 4.22
N GLN A 94 15.19 -2.43 3.13
CA GLN A 94 16.56 -2.93 3.19
C GLN A 94 17.52 -1.98 3.94
N LYS A 95 17.20 -0.68 3.99
CA LYS A 95 18.02 0.32 4.67
C LYS A 95 17.57 0.63 6.10
N ALA A 96 16.31 0.31 6.43
CA ALA A 96 15.74 0.42 7.76
C ALA A 96 16.52 -0.42 8.79
N LYS A 97 16.74 0.16 9.96
CA LYS A 97 17.40 -0.46 11.11
C LYS A 97 16.44 -0.84 12.22
N GLY A 98 15.31 -0.12 12.34
CA GLY A 98 14.32 -0.38 13.37
C GLY A 98 13.61 -1.72 13.21
N ASP A 99 13.11 -2.23 14.32
CA ASP A 99 12.39 -3.51 14.42
C ASP A 99 11.06 -3.45 13.68
N VAL A 100 10.50 -2.25 13.58
CA VAL A 100 9.30 -1.92 12.83
C VAL A 100 9.65 -0.97 11.70
N VAL A 101 9.13 -1.27 10.51
CA VAL A 101 9.16 -0.35 9.37
C VAL A 101 7.75 0.21 9.18
N ALA A 102 7.59 1.51 9.41
CA ALA A 102 6.37 2.24 9.13
C ALA A 102 6.46 2.95 7.77
N PHE A 103 5.39 2.91 6.99
CA PHE A 103 5.29 3.57 5.69
C PHE A 103 4.31 4.73 5.79
N LEU A 104 4.77 5.89 5.31
CA LEU A 104 3.96 7.09 5.18
C LEU A 104 4.15 7.61 3.75
N ASP A 105 3.05 7.86 3.04
CA ASP A 105 3.12 8.45 1.70
C ASP A 105 3.51 9.95 1.80
N ASP A 106 4.17 10.48 0.77
CA ASP A 106 4.69 11.87 0.76
C ASP A 106 3.60 12.95 0.79
N ASP A 107 2.35 12.57 0.55
CA ASP A 107 1.16 13.42 0.62
C ASP A 107 0.27 13.12 1.84
N CYS A 108 0.84 12.48 2.86
CA CYS A 108 0.23 12.31 4.17
C CYS A 108 0.85 13.25 5.23
N GLU A 109 0.01 13.71 6.16
CA GLU A 109 0.41 14.35 7.42
C GLU A 109 0.04 13.43 8.59
N ALA A 110 1.04 12.98 9.35
CA ALA A 110 0.82 12.13 10.51
C ALA A 110 0.29 12.95 11.70
N SER A 111 -0.68 12.41 12.45
CA SER A 111 -1.11 13.05 13.70
C SER A 111 0.04 13.06 14.73
N PRO A 112 0.11 14.01 15.68
CA PRO A 112 1.23 14.11 16.63
C PRO A 112 1.50 12.84 17.46
N GLY A 113 0.47 12.01 17.67
CA GLY A 113 0.56 10.74 18.39
C GLY A 113 0.82 9.52 17.52
N TRP A 114 0.96 9.65 16.20
CA TRP A 114 1.01 8.53 15.26
C TRP A 114 2.09 7.51 15.61
N LEU A 115 3.34 7.94 15.83
CA LEU A 115 4.43 7.03 16.22
C LEU A 115 4.27 6.47 17.63
N ALA A 116 3.72 7.23 18.57
CA ALA A 116 3.46 6.76 19.93
C ALA A 116 2.40 5.66 19.94
N SER A 117 1.33 5.82 19.15
CA SER A 117 0.26 4.82 18.98
C SER A 117 0.79 3.52 18.35
N LEU A 118 1.62 3.63 17.30
CA LEU A 118 2.27 2.46 16.70
C LEU A 118 3.20 1.77 17.71
N ALA A 119 4.07 2.53 18.39
CA ALA A 119 4.99 1.97 19.37
C ALA A 119 4.26 1.23 20.50
N ALA A 120 3.15 1.81 21.01
CA ALA A 120 2.31 1.17 22.00
C ALA A 120 1.71 -0.15 21.50
N ALA A 121 1.22 -0.19 20.26
CA ALA A 121 0.65 -1.41 19.65
C ALA A 121 1.70 -2.53 19.52
N TYR A 122 2.92 -2.20 19.10
CA TYR A 122 4.00 -3.19 18.91
C TYR A 122 4.63 -3.73 20.19
N ARG A 123 4.25 -3.21 21.36
CA ARG A 123 4.56 -3.84 22.66
C ARG A 123 3.89 -5.22 22.78
N ASP A 124 2.80 -5.46 22.05
CA ASP A 124 2.27 -6.80 21.85
C ASP A 124 3.20 -7.59 20.91
N PRO A 125 3.93 -8.62 21.41
CA PRO A 125 4.82 -9.39 20.57
C PRO A 125 4.08 -10.17 19.49
N THR A 126 2.77 -10.45 19.65
CA THR A 126 1.96 -11.19 18.67
C THR A 126 1.58 -10.36 17.44
N LEU A 127 1.71 -9.04 17.49
CA LEU A 127 1.42 -8.14 16.38
C LEU A 127 2.51 -8.20 15.31
N ASP A 128 2.14 -8.41 14.04
CA ASP A 128 3.07 -8.43 12.90
C ASP A 128 2.97 -7.19 12.03
N GLY A 129 1.80 -6.55 11.97
CA GLY A 129 1.59 -5.32 11.23
C GLY A 129 0.45 -4.49 11.78
N ALA A 130 0.59 -3.17 11.69
CA ALA A 130 -0.41 -2.23 12.14
C ALA A 130 -0.56 -1.05 11.18
N GLY A 131 -1.76 -0.52 11.08
CA GLY A 131 -2.06 0.71 10.37
C GLY A 131 -3.24 1.38 11.05
N GLY A 132 -3.46 2.66 10.78
CA GLY A 132 -4.52 3.39 11.46
C GLY A 132 -5.43 4.15 10.52
N THR A 133 -6.18 5.08 11.11
CA THR A 133 -7.16 5.90 10.39
C THR A 133 -6.50 6.68 9.27
N VAL A 134 -7.10 6.65 8.08
CA VAL A 134 -6.72 7.52 6.96
C VAL A 134 -7.85 8.53 6.75
N ILE A 135 -7.61 9.76 7.20
CA ILE A 135 -8.55 10.86 7.07
C ILE A 135 -8.39 11.45 5.67
N ASP A 136 -9.48 11.48 4.92
CA ASP A 136 -9.55 12.11 3.62
C ASP A 136 -10.36 13.41 3.74
N PRO A 137 -9.75 14.60 3.62
CA PRO A 137 -10.48 15.86 3.80
C PRO A 137 -11.46 16.16 2.67
N VAL A 138 -11.37 15.46 1.54
CA VAL A 138 -12.17 15.71 0.31
C VAL A 138 -13.16 14.59 0.02
N ALA A 139 -13.07 13.46 0.71
CA ALA A 139 -13.99 12.34 0.59
C ALA A 139 -14.53 11.94 1.96
N THR A 140 -15.63 11.17 1.98
CA THR A 140 -15.98 10.43 3.21
C THR A 140 -14.80 9.54 3.60
N LEU A 141 -14.55 9.39 4.92
CA LEU A 141 -13.53 8.51 5.48
C LEU A 141 -13.45 7.20 4.66
N GLY A 142 -12.23 6.78 4.35
CA GLY A 142 -12.01 5.56 3.56
C GLY A 142 -12.56 4.33 4.28
N ARG A 143 -12.55 3.17 3.62
CA ARG A 143 -12.98 1.91 4.23
C ARG A 143 -11.77 0.98 4.30
N VAL A 144 -11.27 0.69 5.49
CA VAL A 144 -10.49 -0.52 5.76
C VAL A 144 -11.39 -1.72 5.43
N ARG A 145 -10.85 -2.82 4.91
CA ARG A 145 -11.70 -3.97 4.60
C ARG A 145 -11.06 -5.26 5.11
N ARG A 146 -11.91 -6.14 5.57
CA ARG A 146 -11.59 -7.50 5.98
C ARG A 146 -11.78 -8.39 4.76
N PHE A 147 -10.72 -9.09 4.36
CA PHE A 147 -10.82 -10.17 3.39
C PHE A 147 -11.20 -11.41 4.18
N LEU A 148 -12.44 -11.85 4.05
CA LEU A 148 -12.76 -13.19 4.53
C LEU A 148 -11.80 -14.15 3.81
N THR A 149 -10.96 -14.83 4.59
CA THR A 149 -9.96 -15.79 4.12
C THR A 149 -10.58 -16.93 3.29
N SER A 150 -11.92 -17.06 3.34
CA SER A 150 -12.78 -17.94 2.55
C SER A 150 -13.03 -17.50 1.10
N GLY A 151 -12.55 -16.32 0.67
CA GLY A 151 -12.78 -15.82 -0.70
C GLY A 151 -14.16 -15.21 -0.92
N GLU A 152 -14.90 -14.92 0.15
CA GLU A 152 -16.15 -14.15 0.09
C GLU A 152 -15.90 -12.62 0.04
N PRO A 153 -16.82 -11.85 -0.57
CA PRO A 153 -16.61 -10.42 -0.77
C PRO A 153 -16.82 -9.63 0.53
N TRP A 154 -15.75 -8.97 1.00
CA TRP A 154 -15.74 -7.67 1.71
C TRP A 154 -16.62 -7.55 2.96
N ALA A 155 -16.07 -7.85 4.15
CA ALA A 155 -16.53 -7.17 5.37
C ALA A 155 -15.79 -5.82 5.46
N GLU A 156 -16.51 -4.73 5.70
CA GLU A 156 -15.94 -3.37 5.71
C GLU A 156 -15.75 -2.90 7.15
N LEU A 157 -14.56 -2.40 7.47
CA LEU A 157 -14.32 -1.56 8.63
C LEU A 157 -14.15 -0.15 8.10
N ALA A 158 -15.05 0.77 8.41
CA ALA A 158 -14.84 2.15 8.01
C ALA A 158 -13.55 2.68 8.69
N ASP A 159 -12.74 3.45 7.96
CA ASP A 159 -11.78 4.35 8.62
C ASP A 159 -12.60 5.19 9.60
N GLY A 160 -12.19 5.24 10.87
CA GLY A 160 -12.94 5.91 11.94
C GLY A 160 -13.75 4.99 12.84
N ASP A 161 -13.62 3.67 12.73
CA ASP A 161 -13.99 2.78 13.85
C ASP A 161 -13.16 3.20 15.07
N PRO A 162 -13.79 3.49 16.23
CA PRO A 162 -13.06 3.95 17.41
C PRO A 162 -12.31 2.81 18.12
N HIS A 163 -12.43 1.56 17.68
CA HIS A 163 -11.81 0.42 18.35
C HIS A 163 -10.73 -0.27 17.51
N PRO A 164 -9.62 -0.70 18.14
CA PRO A 164 -8.66 -1.59 17.51
C PRO A 164 -9.31 -2.90 17.06
N ALA A 165 -8.94 -3.38 15.87
CA ALA A 165 -9.51 -4.61 15.31
C ALA A 165 -8.50 -5.37 14.45
N ASP A 166 -8.57 -6.71 14.48
CA ASP A 166 -7.83 -7.54 13.53
C ASP A 166 -8.37 -7.33 12.10
N VAL A 167 -7.46 -7.11 11.16
CA VAL A 167 -7.77 -6.82 9.75
C VAL A 167 -6.97 -7.71 8.81
N ASP A 168 -7.40 -7.77 7.54
CA ASP A 168 -6.67 -8.56 6.54
C ASP A 168 -5.82 -7.71 5.60
N PHE A 169 -5.99 -6.40 5.61
CA PHE A 169 -5.08 -5.47 4.95
C PHE A 169 -4.99 -4.12 5.66
N LEU A 170 -3.89 -3.44 5.40
CA LEU A 170 -3.57 -2.10 5.87
C LEU A 170 -3.44 -1.15 4.68
N GLN A 171 -3.75 0.14 4.86
CA GLN A 171 -3.69 1.11 3.77
C GLN A 171 -2.25 1.52 3.45
N GLY A 172 -1.90 1.61 2.16
CA GLY A 172 -0.52 1.83 1.72
C GLY A 172 0.15 3.10 2.27
N GLY A 173 -0.61 4.16 2.52
CA GLY A 173 -0.11 5.42 3.07
C GLY A 173 -0.13 5.50 4.60
N ASN A 174 -0.58 4.46 5.29
CA ASN A 174 -0.59 4.34 6.75
C ASN A 174 -0.55 2.86 7.17
N MET A 175 0.62 2.27 7.02
CA MET A 175 0.87 0.88 7.37
C MET A 175 2.25 0.72 7.96
N SER A 176 2.41 -0.30 8.79
CA SER A 176 3.68 -0.65 9.42
C SER A 176 3.73 -2.15 9.62
N PHE A 177 4.94 -2.69 9.66
CA PHE A 177 5.16 -4.12 9.89
C PHE A 177 6.46 -4.33 10.64
N ARG A 178 6.56 -5.46 11.36
CA ARG A 178 7.86 -5.94 11.82
C ARG A 178 8.79 -6.12 10.61
N ARG A 179 10.02 -5.61 10.72
CA ARG A 179 11.02 -5.64 9.65
C ARG A 179 11.32 -7.06 9.19
N GLU A 180 11.48 -7.99 10.13
CA GLU A 180 11.70 -9.41 9.84
C GLU A 180 10.54 -10.06 9.06
N VAL A 181 9.30 -9.62 9.32
CA VAL A 181 8.10 -10.10 8.64
C VAL A 181 8.11 -9.63 7.18
N LEU A 182 8.50 -8.37 6.93
CA LEU A 182 8.67 -7.86 5.56
C LEU A 182 9.76 -8.61 4.80
N LEU A 183 10.92 -8.83 5.44
CA LEU A 183 12.06 -9.51 4.82
C LEU A 183 11.74 -10.98 4.50
N SER A 184 11.18 -11.72 5.45
CA SER A 184 10.77 -13.12 5.25
C SER A 184 9.63 -13.27 4.24
N ALA A 185 8.82 -12.24 4.04
CA ALA A 185 7.81 -12.18 2.98
C ALA A 185 8.38 -11.87 1.59
N GLY A 186 9.66 -11.51 1.47
CA GLY A 186 10.25 -11.05 0.22
C GLY A 186 9.83 -9.63 -0.17
N GLY A 187 9.33 -8.85 0.80
CA GLY A 187 8.87 -7.48 0.61
C GLY A 187 7.63 -7.34 -0.28
N PHE A 188 7.48 -6.16 -0.87
CA PHE A 188 6.43 -5.82 -1.83
C PHE A 188 6.74 -6.38 -3.22
N ASP A 189 5.72 -6.85 -3.93
CA ASP A 189 5.91 -7.40 -5.27
C ASP A 189 6.04 -6.28 -6.32
N SER A 190 7.24 -6.14 -6.90
CA SER A 190 7.51 -5.17 -7.96
C SER A 190 6.77 -5.41 -9.29
N GLY A 191 5.95 -6.46 -9.39
CA GLY A 191 5.05 -6.72 -10.51
C GLY A 191 3.83 -5.81 -10.57
N TYR A 192 3.49 -5.14 -9.46
CA TYR A 192 2.47 -4.08 -9.44
C TYR A 192 3.05 -2.79 -10.02
N THR A 193 2.52 -2.33 -11.15
CA THR A 193 3.06 -1.18 -11.89
C THR A 193 1.97 -0.17 -12.25
N GLY A 194 2.39 1.00 -12.74
CA GLY A 194 1.49 2.10 -13.10
C GLY A 194 0.80 2.67 -11.86
N SER A 195 -0.49 2.38 -11.67
CA SER A 195 -1.21 2.84 -10.48
C SER A 195 -0.69 2.23 -9.17
N ASN A 196 0.08 1.13 -9.25
CA ASN A 196 0.56 0.31 -8.13
C ASN A 196 -0.58 -0.26 -7.27
N PHE A 197 -1.82 -0.20 -7.76
CA PHE A 197 -2.99 -0.72 -7.06
C PHE A 197 -2.78 -2.18 -6.65
N ARG A 198 -3.13 -2.54 -5.40
CA ARG A 198 -3.03 -3.90 -4.79
C ARG A 198 -1.66 -4.34 -4.30
N GLU A 199 -0.62 -3.54 -4.39
CA GLU A 199 0.70 -3.96 -3.92
C GLU A 199 0.76 -4.19 -2.39
N GLU A 200 0.13 -3.31 -1.61
CA GLU A 200 -0.04 -3.42 -0.17
C GLU A 200 -1.03 -4.53 0.18
N THR A 201 -2.11 -4.63 -0.59
CA THR A 201 -3.14 -5.67 -0.40
C THR A 201 -2.51 -7.05 -0.57
N ASP A 202 -1.69 -7.25 -1.60
CA ASP A 202 -1.00 -8.51 -1.87
C ASP A 202 -0.01 -8.87 -0.76
N LEU A 203 0.76 -7.90 -0.27
CA LEU A 203 1.64 -8.12 0.87
C LEU A 203 0.82 -8.58 2.08
N CYS A 204 -0.19 -7.82 2.50
CA CYS A 204 -1.00 -8.16 3.65
C CYS A 204 -1.63 -9.54 3.51
N PHE A 205 -2.18 -9.84 2.33
CA PHE A 205 -2.79 -11.13 2.06
C PHE A 205 -1.78 -12.30 2.13
N ARG A 206 -0.55 -12.11 1.62
CA ARG A 206 0.52 -13.09 1.77
C ARG A 206 0.94 -13.28 3.23
N LEU A 207 0.96 -12.22 4.03
CA LEU A 207 1.25 -12.27 5.46
C LEU A 207 0.14 -13.01 6.23
N ARG A 208 -1.14 -12.66 5.99
CA ARG A 208 -2.29 -13.33 6.63
C ARG A 208 -2.32 -14.83 6.34
N ARG A 209 -2.01 -15.24 5.10
CA ARG A 209 -1.88 -16.67 4.74
C ARG A 209 -0.76 -17.41 5.48
N ARG A 210 0.20 -16.69 6.04
CA ARG A 210 1.28 -17.24 6.88
C ARG A 210 0.95 -17.19 8.37
N GLY A 211 -0.27 -16.80 8.74
CA GLY A 211 -0.72 -16.68 10.12
C GLY A 211 -0.34 -15.36 10.79
N CYS A 212 0.23 -14.39 10.06
CA CYS A 212 0.57 -13.10 10.64
C CYS A 212 -0.67 -12.34 11.10
N ARG A 213 -0.57 -11.63 12.22
CA ARG A 213 -1.65 -10.81 12.77
C ARG A 213 -1.48 -9.34 12.36
N LEU A 214 -2.49 -8.80 11.69
CA LEU A 214 -2.53 -7.39 11.28
C LEU A 214 -3.66 -6.68 12.03
N VAL A 215 -3.40 -5.48 12.55
CA VAL A 215 -4.34 -4.75 13.40
C VAL A 215 -4.55 -3.32 12.91
N TYR A 216 -5.80 -2.89 12.89
CA TYR A 216 -6.17 -1.49 12.74
C TYR A 216 -6.08 -0.78 14.10
N ILE A 217 -5.40 0.37 14.16
CA ILE A 217 -5.19 1.20 15.34
C ILE A 217 -5.77 2.60 15.08
N PRO A 218 -6.97 2.93 15.59
CA PRO A 218 -7.66 4.18 15.29
C PRO A 218 -6.82 5.43 15.54
N GLU A 219 -6.05 5.42 16.63
CA GLU A 219 -5.22 6.52 17.12
C GLU A 219 -3.95 6.73 16.29
N ALA A 220 -3.53 5.75 15.50
CA ALA A 220 -2.44 5.90 14.54
C ALA A 220 -2.96 6.61 13.27
N ALA A 221 -3.56 7.79 13.43
CA ALA A 221 -4.23 8.52 12.37
C ALA A 221 -3.25 9.34 11.48
N VAL A 222 -3.56 9.40 10.19
CA VAL A 222 -2.93 10.28 9.21
C VAL A 222 -3.99 11.01 8.38
N THR A 223 -3.68 12.22 7.91
CA THR A 223 -4.47 12.94 6.92
C THR A 223 -3.84 12.80 5.56
N HIS A 224 -4.56 12.24 4.59
CA HIS A 224 -4.06 12.04 3.22
C HIS A 224 -4.58 13.14 2.28
N LEU A 225 -3.68 13.99 1.82
CA LEU A 225 -3.97 15.27 1.17
C LEU A 225 -4.12 15.17 -0.36
N ARG A 226 -3.91 13.97 -0.93
CA ARG A 226 -4.12 13.66 -2.35
C ARG A 226 -3.30 14.52 -3.31
N ALA A 227 -1.97 14.50 -3.16
CA ALA A 227 -1.10 15.18 -4.10
C ALA A 227 -1.33 14.64 -5.54
N PRO A 228 -1.27 15.50 -6.56
CA PRO A 228 -1.26 15.06 -7.96
C PRO A 228 -0.09 14.10 -8.23
N ARG A 229 -0.31 13.01 -8.97
CA ARG A 229 0.80 12.10 -9.34
C ARG A 229 1.55 12.66 -10.54
N ALA A 230 2.89 12.69 -10.46
CA ALA A 230 3.76 13.15 -11.54
C ALA A 230 3.55 12.41 -12.87
N ASP A 231 3.16 11.12 -12.83
CA ASP A 231 2.92 10.31 -14.04
C ASP A 231 1.48 10.41 -14.58
N GLY A 232 0.63 11.22 -13.94
CA GLY A 232 -0.78 11.41 -14.29
C GLY A 232 -1.69 10.23 -13.97
N VAL A 233 -1.19 9.10 -13.42
CA VAL A 233 -2.01 7.89 -13.13
C VAL A 233 -2.37 7.83 -11.65
N GLY A 234 -3.09 8.86 -11.19
CA GLY A 234 -3.49 9.06 -9.78
C GLY A 234 -4.94 8.70 -9.47
N ARG A 235 -5.35 8.88 -8.22
CA ARG A 235 -6.76 8.72 -7.80
C ARG A 235 -7.69 9.73 -8.49
N ALA A 236 -7.17 10.87 -8.91
CA ALA A 236 -7.89 11.94 -9.60
C ALA A 236 -7.94 11.79 -11.14
N SER A 237 -7.22 10.83 -11.73
CA SER A 237 -7.30 10.62 -13.18
C SER A 237 -8.53 9.79 -13.52
N ASP A 238 -9.34 10.27 -14.46
CA ASP A 238 -10.51 9.57 -14.98
C ASP A 238 -10.27 9.21 -16.45
N ASP A 239 -9.28 8.33 -16.67
CA ASP A 239 -8.85 7.93 -17.99
C ASP A 239 -8.69 6.41 -18.16
N ALA A 240 -8.68 5.98 -19.42
CA ALA A 240 -8.53 4.57 -19.80
C ALA A 240 -7.20 3.95 -19.35
N ARG A 241 -6.16 4.76 -19.10
CA ARG A 241 -4.83 4.29 -18.64
C ARG A 241 -4.89 3.89 -17.17
N ARG A 242 -5.58 4.64 -16.32
CA ARG A 242 -5.88 4.22 -14.95
C ARG A 242 -6.64 2.91 -14.96
N GLU A 243 -7.65 2.80 -15.82
CA GLU A 243 -8.45 1.57 -15.92
C GLU A 243 -7.65 0.36 -16.33
N PHE A 244 -6.76 0.54 -17.30
CA PHE A 244 -5.81 -0.47 -17.70
C PHE A 244 -4.98 -0.97 -16.51
N TYR A 245 -4.33 -0.07 -15.75
CA TYR A 245 -3.46 -0.50 -14.64
C TYR A 245 -4.24 -1.08 -13.46
N HIS A 246 -5.42 -0.54 -13.13
CA HIS A 246 -6.28 -1.10 -12.09
C HIS A 246 -6.74 -2.52 -12.44
N ALA A 247 -7.24 -2.72 -13.66
CA ALA A 247 -7.70 -4.02 -14.12
C ALA A 247 -6.55 -5.02 -14.24
N ARG A 248 -5.40 -4.59 -14.77
CA ARG A 248 -4.16 -5.39 -14.81
C ARG A 248 -3.76 -5.87 -13.43
N ASN A 249 -3.60 -4.94 -12.49
CA ASN A 249 -3.08 -5.25 -11.17
C ASN A 249 -4.06 -6.07 -10.34
N GLN A 250 -5.37 -5.80 -10.44
CA GLN A 250 -6.38 -6.66 -9.83
C GLN A 250 -6.32 -8.08 -10.40
N THR A 251 -6.28 -8.22 -11.73
CA THR A 251 -6.26 -9.53 -12.38
C THR A 251 -5.02 -10.30 -11.95
N TYR A 252 -3.86 -9.64 -11.93
CA TYR A 252 -2.63 -10.22 -11.42
C TYR A 252 -2.77 -10.66 -9.96
N PHE A 253 -3.28 -9.80 -9.07
CA PHE A 253 -3.53 -10.14 -7.67
C PHE A 253 -4.42 -11.37 -7.51
N VAL A 254 -5.55 -11.42 -8.22
CA VAL A 254 -6.49 -12.55 -8.09
C VAL A 254 -5.86 -13.84 -8.60
N LEU A 255 -5.24 -13.83 -9.79
CA LEU A 255 -4.61 -15.03 -10.34
C LEU A 255 -3.42 -15.51 -9.50
N LYS A 256 -2.60 -14.57 -9.01
CA LYS A 256 -1.46 -14.87 -8.12
C LYS A 256 -1.91 -15.58 -6.85
N ASN A 257 -3.04 -15.15 -6.28
CA ASN A 257 -3.48 -15.59 -4.96
C ASN A 257 -4.52 -16.72 -4.99
N TYR A 258 -5.36 -16.80 -6.02
CA TYR A 258 -6.47 -17.77 -6.11
C TYR A 258 -6.38 -18.72 -7.31
N GLY A 259 -5.43 -18.50 -8.23
CA GLY A 259 -5.29 -19.31 -9.44
C GLY A 259 -6.44 -19.10 -10.44
N LEU A 260 -6.58 -20.03 -11.39
CA LEU A 260 -7.58 -19.94 -12.47
C LEU A 260 -9.01 -20.28 -12.03
N ALA A 261 -9.19 -20.92 -10.87
CA ALA A 261 -10.51 -21.28 -10.32
C ALA A 261 -11.24 -20.09 -9.64
N ALA A 262 -10.77 -18.85 -9.84
CA ALA A 262 -11.16 -17.71 -9.04
C ALA A 262 -12.53 -17.11 -9.41
N ARG A 263 -13.60 -17.63 -8.78
CA ARG A 263 -14.91 -16.94 -8.68
C ARG A 263 -14.80 -15.44 -8.30
N PRO A 264 -13.86 -14.99 -7.45
CA PRO A 264 -13.69 -13.57 -7.12
C PRO A 264 -13.28 -12.66 -8.29
N LEU A 265 -12.60 -13.18 -9.34
CA LEU A 265 -12.23 -12.38 -10.51
C LEU A 265 -13.47 -12.00 -11.32
N ALA A 266 -14.33 -12.98 -11.60
CA ALA A 266 -15.59 -12.77 -12.31
C ALA A 266 -16.51 -11.82 -11.55
N PHE A 267 -16.61 -11.98 -10.22
CA PHE A 267 -17.39 -11.08 -9.36
C PHE A 267 -16.85 -9.65 -9.36
N TYR A 268 -15.53 -9.46 -9.23
CA TYR A 268 -14.92 -8.13 -9.28
C TYR A 268 -15.13 -7.44 -10.63
N LEU A 269 -14.85 -8.15 -11.73
CA LEU A 269 -14.99 -7.62 -13.09
C LEU A 269 -16.46 -7.30 -13.40
N GLY A 270 -17.39 -8.16 -12.97
CA GLY A 270 -18.83 -7.93 -13.11
C GLY A 270 -19.30 -6.69 -12.36
N ARG A 271 -18.99 -6.57 -11.06
CA ARG A 271 -19.42 -5.46 -10.19
C ARG A 271 -18.92 -4.10 -10.70
N GLN A 272 -17.61 -3.98 -11.00
CA GLN A 272 -17.07 -2.71 -11.52
C GLN A 272 -17.60 -2.33 -12.89
N THR A 273 -17.91 -3.31 -13.73
CA THR A 273 -18.49 -3.04 -15.06
C THR A 273 -19.92 -2.56 -14.90
N LEU A 274 -20.70 -3.19 -14.02
CA LEU A 274 -22.05 -2.75 -13.68
C LEU A 274 -22.08 -1.32 -13.11
N GLU A 275 -21.24 -1.00 -12.13
CA GLU A 275 -21.17 0.35 -11.53
C GLU A 275 -20.96 1.44 -12.59
N ARG A 276 -20.03 1.22 -13.53
CA ARG A 276 -19.77 2.19 -14.60
C ARG A 276 -20.85 2.27 -15.65
N THR A 277 -21.42 1.13 -16.01
CA THR A 277 -22.56 1.10 -16.95
C THR A 277 -23.74 1.86 -16.34
N LEU A 278 -23.99 1.74 -15.03
CA LEU A 278 -25.03 2.51 -14.34
C LEU A 278 -24.71 4.02 -14.30
N THR A 279 -23.46 4.41 -14.06
CA THR A 279 -23.06 5.83 -14.13
C THR A 279 -23.25 6.40 -15.53
N ALA A 280 -22.83 5.68 -16.57
CA ALA A 280 -22.99 6.11 -17.96
C ALA A 280 -24.47 6.14 -18.39
N ALA A 281 -25.27 5.15 -18.00
CA ALA A 281 -26.69 5.06 -18.34
C ALA A 281 -27.52 6.20 -17.72
N ARG A 282 -27.07 6.80 -16.61
CA ARG A 282 -27.73 7.95 -15.97
C ARG A 282 -27.48 9.28 -16.66
N GLN A 283 -26.57 9.34 -17.64
CA GLN A 283 -26.12 10.58 -18.24
C GLN A 283 -26.15 10.45 -19.79
N SER A 284 -27.24 10.90 -20.40
CA SER A 284 -27.50 10.76 -21.84
C SER A 284 -26.65 11.73 -22.69
N SER A 285 -25.40 11.37 -23.03
CA SER A 285 -24.56 12.15 -23.95
C SER A 285 -23.63 11.26 -24.82
N PRO A 286 -23.48 11.54 -26.13
CA PRO A 286 -22.56 10.81 -27.02
C PRO A 286 -21.08 10.87 -26.59
N ARG A 287 -20.67 11.98 -25.95
CA ARG A 287 -19.32 12.11 -25.37
C ARG A 287 -19.09 11.11 -24.24
N LEU A 288 -20.15 10.80 -23.49
CA LEU A 288 -20.09 9.81 -22.40
C LEU A 288 -20.07 8.38 -22.93
N LEU A 289 -20.69 8.10 -24.08
CA LEU A 289 -20.58 6.80 -24.74
C LEU A 289 -19.14 6.52 -25.22
N ALA A 290 -18.52 7.48 -25.91
CA ALA A 290 -17.12 7.35 -26.35
C ALA A 290 -16.16 7.21 -25.17
N TRP A 291 -16.35 8.02 -24.11
CA TRP A 291 -15.64 7.89 -22.84
C TRP A 291 -15.83 6.50 -22.22
N TRP A 292 -17.07 5.98 -22.16
CA TRP A 292 -17.40 4.67 -21.60
C TRP A 292 -16.72 3.52 -22.38
N VAL A 293 -16.77 3.57 -23.72
CA VAL A 293 -16.09 2.60 -24.59
C VAL A 293 -14.58 2.60 -24.32
N ALA A 294 -13.95 3.78 -24.25
CA ALA A 294 -12.52 3.88 -23.95
C ALA A 294 -12.16 3.25 -22.59
N HIS A 295 -12.99 3.45 -21.57
CA HIS A 295 -12.80 2.85 -20.24
C HIS A 295 -12.96 1.33 -20.23
N LEU A 296 -13.92 0.80 -21.00
CA LEU A 296 -14.10 -0.64 -21.18
C LEU A 296 -12.92 -1.28 -21.92
N LEU A 297 -12.46 -0.66 -23.00
CA LEU A 297 -11.29 -1.12 -23.75
C LEU A 297 -10.03 -1.10 -22.89
N GLY A 298 -9.81 -0.01 -22.14
CA GLY A 298 -8.72 0.08 -21.17
C GLY A 298 -8.76 -1.05 -20.14
N LYS A 299 -9.94 -1.31 -19.55
CA LYS A 299 -10.15 -2.40 -18.60
C LYS A 299 -9.88 -3.77 -19.23
N ALA A 300 -10.43 -4.07 -20.40
CA ALA A 300 -10.24 -5.35 -21.10
C ALA A 300 -8.76 -5.60 -21.44
N ALA A 301 -8.08 -4.59 -21.98
CA ALA A 301 -6.64 -4.63 -22.23
C ALA A 301 -5.84 -4.85 -20.94
N GLY A 302 -6.25 -4.22 -19.83
CA GLY A 302 -5.68 -4.41 -18.51
C GLY A 302 -5.80 -5.85 -18.03
N VAL A 303 -7.00 -6.46 -18.11
CA VAL A 303 -7.23 -7.86 -17.74
C VAL A 303 -6.30 -8.79 -18.53
N LEU A 304 -6.25 -8.65 -19.86
CA LEU A 304 -5.37 -9.46 -20.71
C LEU A 304 -3.90 -9.29 -20.33
N ALA A 305 -3.47 -8.06 -20.05
CA ALA A 305 -2.10 -7.77 -19.60
C ALA A 305 -1.79 -8.42 -18.24
N GLY A 306 -2.76 -8.44 -17.31
CA GLY A 306 -2.64 -9.11 -16.02
C GLY A 306 -2.49 -10.63 -16.15
N VAL A 307 -3.32 -11.27 -16.97
CA VAL A 307 -3.22 -12.71 -17.31
C VAL A 307 -1.86 -13.02 -17.91
N ARG A 308 -1.45 -12.26 -18.95
CA ARG A 308 -0.16 -12.46 -19.63
C ARG A 308 1.02 -12.32 -18.68
N TYR A 309 0.98 -11.34 -17.77
CA TYR A 309 2.03 -11.15 -16.78
C TYR A 309 2.10 -12.34 -15.80
N TRP A 310 0.95 -12.79 -15.29
CA TRP A 310 0.88 -13.96 -14.41
C TRP A 310 1.41 -15.23 -15.08
N LEU A 311 1.01 -15.51 -16.33
CA LEU A 311 1.48 -16.67 -17.11
C LEU A 311 3.00 -16.68 -17.31
N ARG A 312 3.59 -15.52 -17.64
CA ARG A 312 5.06 -15.39 -17.76
C ARG A 312 5.78 -15.69 -16.44
N GLY A 313 5.25 -15.19 -15.34
CA GLY A 313 5.80 -15.46 -14.01
C GLY A 313 5.63 -16.93 -13.58
N ALA A 314 4.53 -17.58 -13.97
CA ALA A 314 4.31 -19.00 -13.70
C ALA A 314 5.29 -19.89 -14.47
N ALA A 315 5.57 -19.58 -15.73
CA ALA A 315 6.55 -20.31 -16.54
C ALA A 315 7.98 -20.20 -16.00
N GLY A 316 8.32 -19.09 -15.34
CA GLY A 316 9.61 -18.90 -14.67
C GLY A 316 9.74 -19.59 -13.31
N ARG A 317 8.64 -20.02 -12.68
CA ARG A 317 8.61 -20.77 -11.40
C ARG A 317 8.60 -22.30 -11.57
N ALA A 318 8.42 -22.78 -12.81
CA ALA A 318 8.38 -24.19 -13.17
C ALA A 318 9.73 -24.72 -13.71
N ARG A 319 10.76 -23.86 -13.71
CA ARG A 319 12.16 -24.18 -14.00
C ARG A 319 12.96 -24.01 -12.72
#